data_AF-A0A8B8JQQ9-F1
#
_entry.id   AF-A0A8B8JQQ9-F1
#
_cell.length_a   1.000
_cell.length_b   1.000
_cell.length_c   1.000
_cell.angle_alpha   90.00
_cell.angle_beta   90.00
_cell.angle_gamma   90.00
#
_symmetry.space_group_name_H-M   'P 1'
#
loop_
_entity.id
_entity.type
_entity.pdbx_description
1 polymer ?
#
loop_
_entity_poly.entity_id
_entity_poly.type
_entity_poly.pdbx_seq_one_letter_code
_entity_poly.pdbx_strand_id
1 'polypeptide(L)'
;MELEGSTSRSTSFHDFLNRMRHPASLDLVRSIKSFIVSFSFYQPKPENDGKRVQDFFLSMEVAIRNHPLWATANEEDIDCAIEGLEKYIMTKLFSRTFAAAPEDAKIDNELYEKICLLQTFLKPEHLDIPPILHNEASWLLAEKELLKINAFKAPHEKLLSIMNCCRVINNLLLNAAVSEHVPAGADDFLPVLIYVTIKANPPKLHSNLKFIKLYRRQAKLFSEAEYYFTNLVSAKTFIADLNAKSLSMDDIIFEENMQAAKLTNKVTNELSSTCQMSQHGNCSCSKKIRRKLDDTEVFQVVQDGSNYPYMEAKSEELAIEDVDMLLSQYKDLVAKYTILCKAISCLSTSERDPLLHHLEKQGAGTNSAFTVPGNQHRPE
;
A
#
# COMPACT_ATOMS: atom_id res chain seq x y z
N MET A 1 -20.67 -8.43 2.91
CA MET A 1 -21.27 -8.18 4.24
C MET A 1 -20.14 -7.71 5.18
N GLU A 2 -19.46 -6.60 4.86
CA GLU A 2 -18.14 -6.29 5.43
C GLU A 2 -17.98 -4.85 5.99
N LEU A 3 -19.01 -4.00 5.85
CA LEU A 3 -18.98 -2.61 6.34
C LEU A 3 -19.27 -2.47 7.85
N GLU A 4 -19.68 -3.54 8.53
CA GLU A 4 -19.98 -3.52 9.97
C GLU A 4 -18.73 -3.74 10.85
N GLY A 5 -17.65 -4.33 10.30
CA GLY A 5 -16.48 -4.75 11.06
C GLY A 5 -15.52 -3.63 11.48
N SER A 6 -15.49 -2.50 10.75
CA SER A 6 -14.69 -1.32 11.12
C SER A 6 -15.43 -0.46 12.14
N THR A 7 -16.73 -0.24 11.94
CA THR A 7 -17.59 0.59 12.78
C THR A 7 -17.71 -0.02 14.19
N SER A 8 -18.06 -1.30 14.30
CA SER A 8 -18.16 -2.02 15.58
C SER A 8 -16.87 -1.98 16.42
N ARG A 9 -15.71 -2.16 15.79
CA ARG A 9 -14.39 -2.09 16.46
C ARG A 9 -13.97 -0.67 16.84
N SER A 10 -14.40 0.34 16.09
CA SER A 10 -14.21 1.73 16.50
C SER A 10 -15.01 2.03 17.77
N THR A 11 -16.26 1.56 17.86
CA THR A 11 -17.11 1.66 19.04
C THR A 11 -16.48 0.95 20.23
N SER A 12 -16.00 -0.29 20.08
CA SER A 12 -15.42 -1.04 21.21
C SER A 12 -14.14 -0.40 21.78
N PHE A 13 -13.31 0.24 20.95
CA PHE A 13 -12.19 1.05 21.44
C PHE A 13 -12.65 2.33 22.16
N HIS A 14 -13.69 2.99 21.67
CA HIS A 14 -14.30 4.13 22.35
C HIS A 14 -14.92 3.74 23.71
N ASP A 15 -15.55 2.57 23.80
CA ASP A 15 -16.13 2.04 25.04
C ASP A 15 -15.06 1.68 26.06
N PHE A 16 -13.95 1.06 25.63
CA PHE A 16 -12.77 0.88 26.46
C PHE A 16 -12.26 2.22 27.03
N LEU A 17 -12.09 3.24 26.17
CA LEU A 17 -11.67 4.58 26.60
C LEU A 17 -12.68 5.25 27.53
N ASN A 18 -13.99 5.05 27.33
CA ASN A 18 -15.03 5.58 28.20
C ASN A 18 -15.02 4.92 29.58
N ARG A 19 -14.87 3.59 29.67
CA ARG A 19 -14.70 2.89 30.96
C ARG A 19 -13.38 3.29 31.65
N MET A 20 -12.31 3.52 30.90
CA MET A 20 -11.02 4.04 31.42
C MET A 20 -11.03 5.53 31.80
N ARG A 21 -12.07 6.29 31.44
CA ARG A 21 -12.30 7.66 31.94
C ARG A 21 -13.09 7.70 33.24
N HIS A 22 -13.73 6.60 33.63
CA HIS A 22 -14.57 6.55 34.83
C HIS A 22 -13.72 6.66 36.11
N PRO A 23 -14.13 7.43 37.14
CA PRO A 23 -13.32 7.59 38.37
C PRO A 23 -12.97 6.28 39.09
N ALA A 24 -13.79 5.23 38.92
CA ALA A 24 -13.53 3.94 39.54
C ALA A 24 -12.36 3.15 38.90
N SER A 25 -11.92 3.44 37.67
CA SER A 25 -10.79 2.76 37.01
C SER A 25 -9.44 3.49 37.16
N LEU A 26 -9.35 4.46 38.09
CA LEU A 26 -8.15 5.28 38.28
C LEU A 26 -6.91 4.47 38.68
N ASP A 27 -7.08 3.34 39.35
CA ASP A 27 -6.03 2.38 39.68
C ASP A 27 -5.47 1.69 38.41
N LEU A 28 -6.34 1.18 37.53
CA LEU A 28 -5.97 0.62 36.22
C LEU A 28 -5.23 1.66 35.37
N VAL A 29 -5.75 2.89 35.30
CA VAL A 29 -5.11 3.99 34.56
C VAL A 29 -3.75 4.36 35.15
N ARG A 30 -3.60 4.36 36.49
CA ARG A 30 -2.29 4.55 37.15
C ARG A 30 -1.34 3.41 36.82
N SER A 31 -1.79 2.16 36.83
CA SER A 31 -1.00 0.98 36.44
C SER A 31 -0.45 1.12 35.02
N ILE A 32 -1.33 1.42 34.05
CA ILE A 32 -0.96 1.61 32.63
C ILE A 32 0.05 2.76 32.46
N LYS A 33 -0.19 3.91 33.11
CA LYS A 33 0.74 5.05 33.05
C LYS A 33 2.09 4.73 33.70
N SER A 34 2.08 4.05 34.85
CA SER A 34 3.28 3.60 35.55
C SER A 34 4.11 2.64 34.69
N PHE A 35 3.46 1.68 34.02
CA PHE A 35 4.11 0.77 33.07
C PHE A 35 4.76 1.50 31.89
N ILE A 36 4.03 2.41 31.23
CA ILE A 36 4.57 3.18 30.10
C ILE A 36 5.79 4.02 30.53
N VAL A 37 5.72 4.68 31.70
CA VAL A 37 6.84 5.45 32.24
C VAL A 37 8.00 4.52 32.61
N SER A 38 7.73 3.40 33.29
CA SER A 38 8.77 2.47 33.72
C SER A 38 9.54 1.89 32.53
N PHE A 39 8.85 1.64 31.41
CA PHE A 39 9.45 1.17 30.16
C PHE A 39 10.64 2.02 29.72
N SER A 40 10.57 3.34 29.90
CA SER A 40 11.63 4.28 29.50
C SER A 40 12.95 4.10 30.25
N PHE A 41 12.94 3.60 31.49
CA PHE A 41 14.14 3.46 32.33
C PHE A 41 15.03 2.26 31.96
N TYR A 42 14.56 1.37 31.09
CA TYR A 42 15.29 0.16 30.73
C TYR A 42 16.01 0.31 29.40
N GLN A 43 17.15 -0.37 29.23
CA GLN A 43 17.86 -0.43 27.96
C GLN A 43 16.98 -1.13 26.89
N PRO A 44 16.81 -0.56 25.68
CA PRO A 44 16.04 -1.19 24.61
C PRO A 44 16.61 -2.55 24.23
N LYS A 45 15.83 -3.62 24.45
CA LYS A 45 16.13 -4.99 24.03
C LYS A 45 14.83 -5.66 23.55
N PRO A 46 14.61 -5.82 22.24
CA PRO A 46 13.29 -6.17 21.68
C PRO A 46 12.63 -7.41 22.31
N GLU A 47 13.42 -8.43 22.64
CA GLU A 47 12.94 -9.69 23.19
C GLU A 47 12.48 -9.54 24.65
N ASN A 48 13.22 -8.76 25.44
CA ASN A 48 12.89 -8.46 26.84
C ASN A 48 11.73 -7.46 26.94
N ASP A 49 11.75 -6.43 26.08
CA ASP A 49 10.70 -5.42 25.97
C ASP A 49 9.39 -6.07 25.50
N GLY A 50 9.45 -7.00 24.54
CA GLY A 50 8.34 -7.87 24.12
C GLY A 50 7.78 -8.69 25.26
N LYS A 51 8.60 -9.52 25.93
CA LYS A 51 8.15 -10.34 27.07
C LYS A 51 7.43 -9.51 28.14
N ARG A 52 7.97 -8.34 28.48
CA ARG A 52 7.38 -7.45 29.50
C ARG A 52 6.04 -6.86 29.11
N VAL A 53 5.83 -6.56 27.83
CA VAL A 53 4.53 -6.14 27.31
C VAL A 53 3.51 -7.28 27.45
N GLN A 54 3.90 -8.53 27.17
CA GLN A 54 3.01 -9.69 27.31
C GLN A 54 2.69 -10.00 28.78
N ASP A 55 3.69 -10.03 29.66
CA ASP A 55 3.51 -10.21 31.11
C ASP A 55 2.55 -9.13 31.67
N PHE A 56 2.65 -7.89 31.18
CA PHE A 56 1.75 -6.79 31.55
C PHE A 56 0.33 -6.96 30.99
N PHE A 57 0.16 -7.41 29.74
CA PHE A 57 -1.17 -7.70 29.19
C PHE A 57 -1.88 -8.81 29.97
N LEU A 58 -1.18 -9.90 30.34
CA LEU A 58 -1.74 -10.97 31.16
C LEU A 58 -2.16 -10.47 32.55
N SER A 59 -1.30 -9.67 33.20
CA SER A 59 -1.63 -9.05 34.50
C SER A 59 -2.84 -8.11 34.42
N MET A 60 -2.92 -7.28 33.36
CA MET A 60 -4.03 -6.37 33.15
C MET A 60 -5.33 -7.07 32.75
N GLU A 61 -5.27 -8.20 32.04
CA GLU A 61 -6.46 -9.00 31.73
C GLU A 61 -7.09 -9.54 33.02
N VAL A 62 -6.29 -10.10 33.93
CA VAL A 62 -6.76 -10.54 35.25
C VAL A 62 -7.30 -9.35 36.07
N ALA A 63 -6.65 -8.19 36.00
CA ALA A 63 -7.13 -7.00 36.70
C ALA A 63 -8.48 -6.49 36.17
N ILE A 64 -8.65 -6.46 34.83
CA ILE A 64 -9.88 -6.00 34.17
C ILE A 64 -11.03 -6.99 34.40
N ARG A 65 -10.80 -8.30 34.27
CA ARG A 65 -11.81 -9.36 34.56
C ARG A 65 -12.35 -9.29 36.00
N ASN A 66 -11.51 -8.92 36.97
CA ASN A 66 -11.91 -8.79 38.38
C ASN A 66 -12.44 -7.39 38.75
N HIS A 67 -12.47 -6.42 37.82
CA HIS A 67 -12.81 -5.04 38.12
C HIS A 67 -14.33 -4.81 38.12
N PRO A 68 -14.92 -4.08 39.10
CA PRO A 68 -16.37 -3.88 39.19
C PRO A 68 -17.03 -3.29 37.92
N LEU A 69 -16.33 -2.45 37.16
CA LEU A 69 -16.82 -1.89 35.87
C LEU A 69 -16.92 -2.91 34.72
N TRP A 70 -16.44 -4.14 34.93
CA TRP A 70 -16.55 -5.26 33.99
C TRP A 70 -17.28 -6.46 34.60
N ALA A 71 -17.89 -6.32 35.78
CA ALA A 71 -18.64 -7.41 36.44
C ALA A 71 -19.84 -7.95 35.63
N THR A 72 -20.34 -7.18 34.65
CA THR A 72 -21.41 -7.59 33.71
C THR A 72 -20.92 -7.72 32.27
N ALA A 73 -19.60 -7.69 32.04
CA ALA A 73 -19.01 -7.83 30.71
C ALA A 73 -18.96 -9.30 30.29
N ASN A 74 -19.17 -9.58 29.01
CA ASN A 74 -18.96 -10.92 28.45
C ASN A 74 -17.47 -11.10 28.03
N GLU A 75 -17.09 -12.30 27.56
CA GLU A 75 -15.72 -12.56 27.12
C GLU A 75 -15.30 -11.67 25.93
N GLU A 76 -16.24 -11.30 25.04
CA GLU A 76 -15.97 -10.44 23.88
C GLU A 76 -15.69 -8.99 24.28
N ASP A 77 -16.43 -8.46 25.26
CA ASP A 77 -16.21 -7.15 25.90
C ASP A 77 -14.84 -7.07 26.58
N ILE A 78 -14.47 -8.15 27.30
CA ILE A 78 -13.16 -8.28 27.93
C ILE A 78 -12.08 -8.28 26.84
N ASP A 79 -12.21 -9.13 25.81
CA ASP A 79 -11.25 -9.20 24.72
C ASP A 79 -11.09 -7.84 24.01
N CYS A 80 -12.19 -7.17 23.69
CA CYS A 80 -12.16 -5.82 23.12
C CYS A 80 -11.46 -4.80 24.02
N ALA A 81 -11.66 -4.89 25.34
CA ALA A 81 -10.96 -4.05 26.30
C ALA A 81 -9.44 -4.33 26.32
N ILE A 82 -9.00 -5.58 26.20
CA ILE A 82 -7.58 -5.92 26.14
C ILE A 82 -6.97 -5.55 24.76
N GLU A 83 -7.72 -5.60 23.66
CA GLU A 83 -7.26 -5.06 22.37
C GLU A 83 -7.17 -3.52 22.38
N GLY A 84 -8.09 -2.84 23.05
CA GLY A 84 -8.00 -1.40 23.31
C GLY A 84 -6.79 -1.02 24.17
N LEU A 85 -6.45 -1.86 25.14
CA LEU A 85 -5.23 -1.75 25.94
C LEU A 85 -3.97 -1.94 25.09
N GLU A 86 -3.93 -2.98 24.24
CA GLU A 86 -2.87 -3.24 23.27
C GLU A 86 -2.67 -2.02 22.35
N LYS A 87 -3.75 -1.50 21.78
CA LYS A 87 -3.76 -0.29 20.94
C LYS A 87 -3.16 0.91 21.66
N TYR A 88 -3.62 1.17 22.88
CA TYR A 88 -3.18 2.32 23.66
C TYR A 88 -1.69 2.24 24.03
N ILE A 89 -1.25 1.12 24.58
CA ILE A 89 0.15 0.93 25.02
C ILE A 89 1.09 0.93 23.83
N MET A 90 0.80 0.14 22.78
CA MET A 90 1.70 0.05 21.64
C MET A 90 1.77 1.33 20.83
N THR A 91 0.69 2.14 20.79
CA THR A 91 0.74 3.51 20.22
C THR A 91 1.67 4.44 21.01
N LYS A 92 1.74 4.31 22.34
CA LYS A 92 2.63 5.13 23.19
C LYS A 92 4.08 4.66 23.17
N LEU A 93 4.32 3.35 23.02
CA LEU A 93 5.67 2.77 22.98
C LEU A 93 6.27 2.69 21.57
N PHE A 94 5.47 2.90 20.51
CA PHE A 94 5.83 2.66 19.10
C PHE A 94 7.21 3.18 18.68
N SER A 95 7.55 4.43 19.04
CA SER A 95 8.83 5.06 18.65
C SER A 95 10.07 4.44 19.29
N ARG A 96 9.89 3.60 20.32
CA ARG A 96 10.95 2.82 20.98
C ARG A 96 10.93 1.36 20.54
N THR A 97 9.76 0.79 20.24
CA THR A 97 9.58 -0.66 20.05
C THR A 97 9.55 -1.10 18.58
N PHE A 98 9.29 -0.18 17.65
CA PHE A 98 9.28 -0.45 16.21
C PHE A 98 10.62 -0.06 15.55
N ALA A 99 11.22 -0.95 14.76
CA ALA A 99 12.54 -0.76 14.14
C ALA A 99 13.63 -0.30 15.14
N ALA A 100 13.63 -0.89 16.34
CA ALA A 100 14.39 -0.42 17.49
C ALA A 100 15.91 -0.64 17.37
N ALA A 101 16.33 -1.65 16.59
CA ALA A 101 17.72 -1.98 16.35
C ALA A 101 18.16 -1.46 14.97
N PRO A 102 19.36 -0.87 14.81
CA PRO A 102 19.84 -0.37 13.51
C PRO A 102 19.98 -1.50 12.48
N GLU A 103 20.19 -2.74 12.92
CA GLU A 103 20.20 -3.93 12.09
C GLU A 103 18.84 -4.18 11.41
N ASP A 104 17.72 -3.93 12.10
CA ASP A 104 16.39 -4.10 11.51
C ASP A 104 16.16 -3.10 10.36
N ALA A 105 16.61 -1.85 10.53
CA ALA A 105 16.54 -0.82 9.49
C ALA A 105 17.42 -1.15 8.27
N LYS A 106 18.59 -1.79 8.49
CA LYS A 106 19.42 -2.30 7.41
C LYS A 106 18.70 -3.39 6.61
N ILE A 107 18.15 -4.40 7.30
CA ILE A 107 17.41 -5.51 6.68
C ILE A 107 16.18 -5.00 5.92
N ASP A 108 15.44 -4.04 6.49
CA ASP A 108 14.29 -3.41 5.82
C ASP A 108 14.70 -2.72 4.51
N ASN A 109 15.81 -1.98 4.50
CA ASN A 109 16.30 -1.28 3.30
C ASN A 109 16.80 -2.28 2.24
N GLU A 110 17.60 -3.28 2.62
CA GLU A 110 18.09 -4.32 1.70
C GLU A 110 16.95 -5.11 1.07
N LEU A 111 15.91 -5.43 1.86
CA LEU A 111 14.71 -6.11 1.37
C LEU A 111 13.89 -5.23 0.43
N TYR A 112 13.67 -3.95 0.79
CA TYR A 112 12.90 -3.00 -0.02
C TYR A 112 13.56 -2.75 -1.39
N GLU A 113 14.87 -2.49 -1.42
CA GLU A 113 15.63 -2.32 -2.66
C GLU A 113 15.62 -3.60 -3.51
N LYS A 114 15.75 -4.78 -2.89
CA LYS A 114 15.66 -6.05 -3.63
C LYS A 114 14.28 -6.22 -4.27
N ILE A 115 13.19 -5.92 -3.55
CA ILE A 115 11.83 -5.98 -4.10
C ILE A 115 11.66 -4.96 -5.25
N CYS A 116 12.14 -3.72 -5.09
CA CYS A 116 12.12 -2.70 -6.16
C CYS A 116 12.76 -3.17 -7.46
N LEU A 117 13.82 -4.00 -7.39
CA LEU A 117 14.46 -4.57 -8.57
C LEU A 117 13.66 -5.75 -9.14
N LEU A 118 13.17 -6.65 -8.29
CA LEU A 118 12.37 -7.81 -8.72
C LEU A 118 11.06 -7.39 -9.40
N GLN A 119 10.42 -6.31 -8.93
CA GLN A 119 9.17 -5.79 -9.48
C GLN A 119 9.22 -5.52 -10.99
N THR A 120 10.39 -5.15 -11.55
CA THR A 120 10.51 -4.70 -12.94
C THR A 120 10.51 -5.85 -13.97
N PHE A 121 10.83 -7.08 -13.56
CA PHE A 121 10.95 -8.22 -14.47
C PHE A 121 10.27 -9.51 -13.98
N LEU A 122 9.85 -9.58 -12.71
CA LEU A 122 9.18 -10.76 -12.18
C LEU A 122 7.73 -10.85 -12.68
N LYS A 123 7.44 -11.97 -13.34
CA LYS A 123 6.14 -12.38 -13.86
C LYS A 123 5.55 -13.53 -13.03
N PRO A 124 4.24 -13.79 -13.10
CA PRO A 124 3.61 -14.86 -12.31
C PRO A 124 4.18 -16.25 -12.57
N GLU A 125 4.61 -16.53 -13.82
CA GLU A 125 5.10 -17.83 -14.24
C GLU A 125 6.44 -18.19 -13.59
N HIS A 126 7.25 -17.20 -13.18
CA HIS A 126 8.51 -17.43 -12.45
C HIS A 126 8.30 -17.95 -11.02
N LEU A 127 7.06 -17.95 -10.53
CA LEU A 127 6.64 -18.48 -9.23
C LEU A 127 5.64 -19.64 -9.41
N ASP A 128 5.56 -20.24 -10.60
CA ASP A 128 4.65 -21.34 -10.93
C ASP A 128 3.15 -20.99 -10.77
N ILE A 129 2.76 -19.71 -10.83
CA ILE A 129 1.35 -19.28 -10.68
C ILE A 129 0.56 -19.58 -11.97
N PRO A 130 -0.44 -20.47 -11.94
CA PRO A 130 -1.18 -20.86 -13.13
C PRO A 130 -2.08 -19.72 -13.67
N PRO A 131 -2.31 -19.62 -15.01
CA PRO A 131 -3.08 -18.53 -15.63
C PRO A 131 -4.49 -18.31 -15.08
N ILE A 132 -5.15 -19.35 -14.59
CA ILE A 132 -6.47 -19.27 -13.92
C ILE A 132 -6.47 -18.30 -12.72
N LEU A 133 -5.32 -18.12 -12.06
CA LEU A 133 -5.16 -17.22 -10.91
C LEU A 133 -4.71 -15.81 -11.31
N HIS A 134 -4.54 -15.51 -12.59
CA HIS A 134 -4.07 -14.21 -13.07
C HIS A 134 -5.21 -13.19 -13.04
N ASN A 135 -5.38 -12.54 -11.88
CA ASN A 135 -6.47 -11.60 -11.62
C ASN A 135 -5.92 -10.31 -11.03
N GLU A 136 -5.48 -9.41 -11.91
CA GLU A 136 -4.92 -8.09 -11.57
C GLU A 136 -5.79 -7.28 -10.59
N ALA A 137 -7.12 -7.36 -10.72
CA ALA A 137 -8.03 -6.64 -9.82
C ALA A 137 -7.99 -7.20 -8.39
N SER A 138 -7.93 -8.53 -8.24
CA SER A 138 -7.84 -9.20 -6.94
C SER A 138 -6.47 -9.03 -6.31
N TRP A 139 -5.40 -9.10 -7.10
CA TRP A 139 -4.04 -8.82 -6.65
C TRP A 139 -3.90 -7.38 -6.17
N LEU A 140 -4.37 -6.39 -6.95
CA LEU A 140 -4.36 -4.97 -6.55
C LEU A 140 -5.16 -4.71 -5.26
N LEU A 141 -6.24 -5.45 -5.01
CA LEU A 141 -6.95 -5.38 -3.73
C LEU A 141 -6.12 -5.95 -2.58
N ALA A 142 -5.47 -7.10 -2.76
CA ALA A 142 -4.60 -7.71 -1.76
C ALA A 142 -3.37 -6.84 -1.44
N GLU A 143 -2.74 -6.26 -2.47
CA GLU A 143 -1.65 -5.29 -2.34
C GLU A 143 -2.06 -4.07 -1.50
N LYS A 144 -3.25 -3.50 -1.79
CA LYS A 144 -3.81 -2.36 -1.04
C LYS A 144 -4.11 -2.71 0.41
N GLU A 145 -4.57 -3.92 0.73
CA GLU A 145 -4.72 -4.37 2.12
C GLU A 145 -3.36 -4.50 2.81
N LEU A 146 -2.37 -5.11 2.16
CA LEU A 146 -1.02 -5.29 2.72
C LEU A 146 -0.31 -3.95 2.99
N LEU A 147 -0.43 -2.98 2.07
CA LEU A 147 0.14 -1.64 2.21
C LEU A 147 -0.38 -0.87 3.44
N LYS A 148 -1.60 -1.15 3.92
CA LYS A 148 -2.15 -0.53 5.15
C LYS A 148 -1.36 -0.87 6.41
N ILE A 149 -0.51 -1.90 6.39
CA ILE A 149 0.30 -2.31 7.55
C ILE A 149 1.09 -1.14 8.15
N ASN A 150 1.50 -0.16 7.34
CA ASN A 150 2.24 1.02 7.81
C ASN A 150 1.38 2.18 8.32
N ALA A 151 0.08 2.21 8.01
CA ALA A 151 -0.86 3.19 8.55
C ALA A 151 -1.12 2.97 10.05
N PHE A 152 -0.96 1.74 10.53
CA PHE A 152 -1.29 1.34 11.89
C PHE A 152 -0.09 1.28 12.84
N LYS A 153 -0.35 1.51 14.14
CA LYS A 153 0.63 1.38 15.23
C LYS A 153 0.36 0.21 16.17
N ALA A 154 -0.87 -0.29 16.21
CA ALA A 154 -1.21 -1.45 17.05
C ALA A 154 -0.87 -2.77 16.34
N PRO A 155 -0.30 -3.77 17.04
CA PRO A 155 0.00 -5.09 16.48
C PRO A 155 -1.21 -5.78 15.84
N HIS A 156 -2.41 -5.71 16.45
CA HIS A 156 -3.61 -6.33 15.88
C HIS A 156 -4.08 -5.70 14.56
N GLU A 157 -3.97 -4.38 14.40
CA GLU A 157 -4.35 -3.68 13.16
C GLU A 157 -3.36 -4.01 12.02
N LYS A 158 -2.06 -4.12 12.36
CA LYS A 158 -1.03 -4.59 11.43
C LYS A 158 -1.28 -6.04 11.00
N LEU A 159 -1.60 -6.92 11.95
CA LEU A 159 -1.95 -8.32 11.67
C LEU A 159 -3.24 -8.43 10.83
N LEU A 160 -4.25 -7.60 11.12
CA LEU A 160 -5.49 -7.55 10.34
C LEU A 160 -5.24 -7.16 8.87
N SER A 161 -4.29 -6.25 8.62
CA SER A 161 -3.87 -5.89 7.25
C SER A 161 -3.35 -7.12 6.48
N ILE A 162 -2.55 -7.97 7.14
CA ILE A 162 -2.07 -9.24 6.60
C ILE A 162 -3.23 -10.21 6.38
N MET A 163 -4.11 -10.39 7.38
CA MET A 163 -5.26 -11.30 7.26
C MET A 163 -6.21 -10.90 6.13
N ASN A 164 -6.47 -9.60 5.94
CA ASN A 164 -7.28 -9.10 4.84
C ASN A 164 -6.64 -9.41 3.48
N CYS A 165 -5.34 -9.14 3.32
CA CYS A 165 -4.58 -9.51 2.12
C CYS A 165 -4.71 -11.01 1.80
N CYS A 166 -4.47 -11.87 2.79
CA CYS A 166 -4.58 -13.33 2.64
C CYS A 166 -6.01 -13.80 2.34
N ARG A 167 -7.05 -13.12 2.86
CA ARG A 167 -8.45 -13.42 2.55
C ARG A 167 -8.84 -13.02 1.14
N VAL A 168 -8.34 -11.89 0.62
CA VAL A 168 -8.52 -11.53 -0.80
C VAL A 168 -7.89 -12.59 -1.71
N ILE A 169 -6.68 -13.06 -1.40
CA ILE A 169 -6.01 -14.14 -2.13
C ILE A 169 -6.83 -15.44 -2.05
N ASN A 170 -7.29 -15.86 -0.87
CA ASN A 170 -8.12 -17.07 -0.74
C ASN A 170 -9.47 -16.96 -1.46
N ASN A 171 -10.11 -15.79 -1.49
CA ASN A 171 -11.32 -15.58 -2.25
C ASN A 171 -11.08 -15.71 -3.77
N LEU A 172 -9.92 -15.25 -4.28
CA LEU A 172 -9.49 -15.48 -5.65
C LEU A 172 -9.31 -16.98 -5.94
N LEU A 173 -8.59 -17.70 -5.07
CA LEU A 173 -8.39 -19.15 -5.18
C LEU A 173 -9.71 -19.92 -5.20
N LEU A 174 -10.64 -19.58 -4.30
CA LEU A 174 -11.97 -20.20 -4.24
C LEU A 174 -12.80 -19.93 -5.50
N ASN A 175 -12.77 -18.70 -6.04
CA ASN A 175 -13.48 -18.36 -7.27
C ASN A 175 -12.93 -19.14 -8.48
N ALA A 176 -11.60 -19.27 -8.58
CA ALA A 176 -10.94 -20.10 -9.59
C ALA A 176 -11.33 -21.58 -9.47
N ALA A 177 -11.29 -22.13 -8.25
CA ALA A 177 -11.67 -23.52 -7.98
C ALA A 177 -13.13 -23.83 -8.32
N VAL A 178 -14.05 -22.88 -8.07
CA VAL A 178 -15.46 -22.99 -8.44
C VAL A 178 -15.66 -22.91 -9.97
N SER A 179 -14.86 -22.11 -10.67
CA SER A 179 -14.98 -21.89 -12.11
C SER A 179 -14.49 -23.07 -12.95
N GLU A 180 -13.38 -23.72 -12.56
CA GLU A 180 -12.75 -24.78 -13.38
C GLU A 180 -12.64 -26.15 -12.69
N HIS A 181 -13.28 -26.31 -11.52
CA HIS A 181 -13.29 -27.56 -10.73
C HIS A 181 -11.91 -28.09 -10.29
N VAL A 182 -10.87 -27.26 -10.31
CA VAL A 182 -9.55 -27.59 -9.77
C VAL A 182 -9.49 -27.26 -8.27
N PRO A 183 -9.07 -28.17 -7.38
CA PRO A 183 -8.95 -27.85 -5.96
C PRO A 183 -7.77 -26.89 -5.73
N ALA A 184 -8.06 -25.61 -5.49
CA ALA A 184 -7.04 -24.64 -5.10
C ALA A 184 -6.55 -24.92 -3.67
N GLY A 185 -5.24 -25.13 -3.51
CA GLY A 185 -4.61 -25.59 -2.28
C GLY A 185 -3.65 -24.57 -1.63
N ALA A 186 -2.93 -25.04 -0.60
CA ALA A 186 -1.84 -24.27 -0.01
C ALA A 186 -0.66 -24.06 -0.99
N ASP A 187 -0.52 -24.99 -1.95
CA ASP A 187 0.49 -24.95 -3.00
C ASP A 187 0.25 -23.79 -3.99
N ASP A 188 -1.01 -23.38 -4.21
CA ASP A 188 -1.37 -22.20 -5.00
C ASP A 188 -1.28 -20.88 -4.20
N PHE A 189 -1.53 -20.95 -2.89
CA PHE A 189 -1.63 -19.78 -2.02
C PHE A 189 -0.28 -19.08 -1.81
N LEU A 190 0.77 -19.83 -1.47
CA LEU A 190 2.07 -19.23 -1.13
C LEU A 190 2.73 -18.52 -2.32
N PRO A 191 2.75 -19.07 -3.55
CA PRO A 191 3.18 -18.35 -4.75
C PRO A 191 2.48 -17.00 -4.96
N VAL A 192 1.15 -16.98 -4.89
CA VAL A 192 0.36 -15.75 -5.07
C VAL A 192 0.66 -14.74 -3.95
N LEU A 193 0.83 -15.20 -2.70
CA LEU A 193 1.25 -14.33 -1.60
C LEU A 193 2.65 -13.74 -1.80
N ILE A 194 3.61 -14.52 -2.31
CA ILE A 194 4.95 -14.01 -2.66
C ILE A 194 4.84 -12.95 -3.76
N TYR A 195 4.09 -13.23 -4.84
CA TYR A 195 3.89 -12.29 -5.94
C TYR A 195 3.25 -10.97 -5.47
N VAL A 196 2.13 -11.04 -4.74
CA VAL A 196 1.45 -9.88 -4.15
C VAL A 196 2.37 -9.11 -3.19
N THR A 197 3.20 -9.80 -2.40
CA THR A 197 4.16 -9.14 -1.51
C THR A 197 5.23 -8.37 -2.30
N ILE A 198 5.72 -8.94 -3.42
CA ILE A 198 6.67 -8.28 -4.31
C ILE A 198 6.02 -7.08 -5.00
N LYS A 199 4.80 -7.22 -5.55
CA LYS A 199 4.11 -6.12 -6.23
C LYS A 199 3.69 -4.99 -5.27
N ALA A 200 3.26 -5.32 -4.05
CA ALA A 200 2.95 -4.33 -3.01
C ALA A 200 4.19 -3.57 -2.47
N ASN A 201 5.34 -4.25 -2.32
CA ASN A 201 6.55 -3.74 -1.67
C ASN A 201 6.30 -2.92 -0.36
N PRO A 202 5.65 -3.52 0.66
CA PRO A 202 5.26 -2.81 1.87
C PRO A 202 6.51 -2.28 2.63
N PRO A 203 6.63 -0.96 2.86
CA PRO A 203 7.85 -0.40 3.45
C PRO A 203 8.10 -0.95 4.86
N LYS A 204 9.36 -1.24 5.19
CA LYS A 204 9.76 -1.79 6.50
C LYS A 204 9.09 -3.14 6.85
N LEU A 205 8.94 -4.03 5.87
CA LEU A 205 8.27 -5.33 6.04
C LEU A 205 8.88 -6.18 7.16
N HIS A 206 10.22 -6.23 7.27
CA HIS A 206 10.90 -7.02 8.31
C HIS A 206 10.61 -6.46 9.71
N SER A 207 10.72 -5.14 9.91
CA SER A 207 10.35 -4.52 11.19
C SER A 207 8.88 -4.71 11.54
N ASN A 208 7.96 -4.66 10.57
CA ASN A 208 6.54 -4.92 10.79
C ASN A 208 6.29 -6.36 11.29
N LEU A 209 6.86 -7.36 10.63
CA LEU A 209 6.70 -8.76 11.03
C LEU A 209 7.32 -9.03 12.41
N LYS A 210 8.54 -8.51 12.67
CA LYS A 210 9.19 -8.60 13.98
C LYS A 210 8.36 -7.95 15.09
N PHE A 211 7.77 -6.78 14.82
CA PHE A 211 6.91 -6.06 15.76
C PHE A 211 5.63 -6.85 16.09
N ILE A 212 4.93 -7.42 15.10
CA ILE A 212 3.75 -8.26 15.33
C ILE A 212 4.12 -9.46 16.21
N LYS A 213 5.20 -10.18 15.86
CA LYS A 213 5.66 -11.37 16.60
C LYS A 213 5.95 -11.09 18.08
N LEU A 214 6.52 -9.94 18.41
CA LEU A 214 6.89 -9.56 19.78
C LEU A 214 5.72 -9.00 20.60
N TYR A 215 4.84 -8.21 19.98
CA TYR A 215 3.89 -7.36 20.71
C TYR A 215 2.40 -7.68 20.50
N ARG A 216 2.03 -8.54 19.54
CA ARG A 216 0.65 -9.08 19.48
C ARG A 216 0.43 -10.03 20.66
N ARG A 217 -0.74 -10.00 21.29
CA ARG A 217 -1.12 -10.98 22.33
C ARG A 217 -0.98 -12.41 21.80
N GLN A 218 -0.20 -13.28 22.45
CA GLN A 218 -0.02 -14.67 21.98
C GLN A 218 -1.35 -15.43 21.90
N ALA A 219 -2.26 -15.19 22.84
CA ALA A 219 -3.62 -15.73 22.83
C ALA A 219 -4.49 -15.31 21.63
N LYS A 220 -3.98 -14.45 20.72
CA LYS A 220 -4.63 -14.03 19.46
C LYS A 220 -3.74 -14.21 18.23
N LEU A 221 -2.61 -14.91 18.36
CA LEU A 221 -1.72 -15.29 17.26
C LEU A 221 -1.68 -16.82 17.18
N PHE A 222 -2.81 -17.42 16.83
CA PHE A 222 -3.02 -18.87 16.69
C PHE A 222 -3.96 -19.16 15.50
N SER A 223 -4.02 -20.41 15.04
CA SER A 223 -4.94 -20.84 13.96
C SER A 223 -4.76 -20.03 12.66
N GLU A 224 -5.84 -19.58 12.00
CA GLU A 224 -5.83 -18.78 10.76
C GLU A 224 -4.81 -17.62 10.80
N ALA A 225 -4.77 -16.89 11.93
CA ALA A 225 -3.89 -15.74 12.10
C ALA A 225 -2.40 -16.13 12.15
N GLU A 226 -2.07 -17.24 12.80
CA GLU A 226 -0.71 -17.79 12.84
C GLU A 226 -0.30 -18.39 11.49
N TYR A 227 -1.21 -19.08 10.80
CA TYR A 227 -0.98 -19.62 9.47
C TYR A 227 -0.64 -18.51 8.46
N TYR A 228 -1.47 -17.47 8.34
CA TYR A 228 -1.20 -16.35 7.43
C TYR A 228 0.06 -15.56 7.81
N PHE A 229 0.27 -15.31 9.10
CA PHE A 229 1.48 -14.63 9.57
C PHE A 229 2.75 -15.43 9.24
N THR A 230 2.72 -16.76 9.45
CA THR A 230 3.83 -17.65 9.11
C THR A 230 4.09 -17.69 7.61
N ASN A 231 3.05 -17.76 6.77
CA ASN A 231 3.21 -17.71 5.32
C ASN A 231 3.84 -16.39 4.84
N LEU A 232 3.47 -15.24 5.41
CA LEU A 232 4.10 -13.96 5.06
C LEU A 232 5.56 -13.86 5.58
N VAL A 233 5.87 -14.45 6.73
CA VAL A 233 7.27 -14.60 7.22
C VAL A 233 8.09 -15.50 6.30
N SER A 234 7.51 -16.59 5.80
CA SER A 234 8.12 -17.46 4.79
C SER A 234 8.33 -16.72 3.47
N ALA A 235 7.33 -15.98 2.98
CA ALA A 235 7.43 -15.16 1.77
C ALA A 235 8.53 -14.09 1.90
N LYS A 236 8.60 -13.36 3.03
CA LYS A 236 9.69 -12.41 3.33
C LYS A 236 11.06 -13.08 3.28
N THR A 237 11.17 -14.31 3.76
CA THR A 237 12.45 -15.05 3.84
C THR A 237 12.85 -15.57 2.46
N PHE A 238 11.90 -16.17 1.73
CA PHE A 238 12.08 -16.54 0.33
C PHE A 238 12.54 -15.35 -0.51
N ILE A 239 11.88 -14.18 -0.43
CA ILE A 239 12.28 -12.97 -1.16
C ILE A 239 13.69 -12.52 -0.78
N ALA A 240 14.07 -12.58 0.49
CA ALA A 240 15.42 -12.23 0.95
C ALA A 240 16.51 -13.14 0.33
N ASP A 241 16.25 -14.45 0.23
CA ASP A 241 17.20 -15.45 -0.26
C ASP A 241 17.07 -15.75 -1.78
N LEU A 242 16.03 -15.21 -2.43
CA LEU A 242 15.69 -15.40 -3.85
C LEU A 242 16.87 -15.14 -4.78
N ASN A 243 17.13 -16.09 -5.66
CA ASN A 243 18.16 -16.09 -6.69
C ASN A 243 17.62 -16.72 -7.98
N ALA A 244 18.44 -16.80 -9.03
CA ALA A 244 18.03 -17.30 -10.35
C ALA A 244 17.38 -18.70 -10.30
N LYS A 245 17.94 -19.60 -9.48
CA LYS A 245 17.44 -20.98 -9.30
C LYS A 245 16.09 -21.03 -8.59
N SER A 246 15.79 -20.03 -7.75
CA SER A 246 14.47 -19.87 -7.11
C SER A 246 13.37 -19.45 -8.09
N LEU A 247 13.74 -18.95 -9.27
CA LEU A 247 12.82 -18.50 -10.33
C LEU A 247 12.94 -19.38 -11.60
N SER A 248 13.62 -20.53 -11.51
CA SER A 248 13.87 -21.45 -12.64
C SER A 248 14.50 -20.77 -13.88
N MET A 249 15.37 -19.77 -13.68
CA MET A 249 16.07 -19.05 -14.75
C MET A 249 17.60 -19.14 -14.63
N ASP A 250 18.30 -18.88 -15.75
CA ASP A 250 19.76 -18.87 -15.79
C ASP A 250 20.35 -17.73 -14.96
N ASP A 251 21.46 -18.00 -14.26
CA ASP A 251 22.18 -17.03 -13.42
C ASP A 251 22.58 -15.76 -14.21
N ILE A 252 22.88 -15.90 -15.51
CA ILE A 252 23.22 -14.78 -16.41
C ILE A 252 22.00 -13.89 -16.67
N ILE A 253 20.86 -14.49 -17.05
CA ILE A 253 19.61 -13.76 -17.34
C ILE A 253 19.10 -13.05 -16.09
N PHE A 254 19.21 -13.69 -14.91
CA PHE A 254 18.86 -13.06 -13.64
C PHE A 254 19.71 -11.82 -13.34
N GLU A 255 21.04 -11.91 -13.49
CA GLU A 255 21.92 -10.76 -13.22
C GLU A 255 21.73 -9.65 -14.27
N GLU A 256 21.55 -9.98 -15.56
CA GLU A 256 21.22 -9.01 -16.61
C GLU A 256 19.92 -8.24 -16.28
N ASN A 257 18.86 -8.95 -15.89
CA ASN A 257 17.60 -8.34 -15.44
C ASN A 257 17.78 -7.46 -14.20
N MET A 258 18.54 -7.93 -13.20
CA MET A 258 18.84 -7.17 -11.99
C MET A 258 19.67 -5.91 -12.28
N GLN A 259 20.56 -5.93 -13.26
CA GLN A 259 21.34 -4.75 -13.68
C GLN A 259 20.49 -3.77 -14.52
N ALA A 260 19.65 -4.27 -15.43
CA ALA A 260 18.68 -3.46 -16.16
C ALA A 260 17.69 -2.74 -15.21
N ALA A 261 17.23 -3.43 -14.17
CA ALA A 261 16.39 -2.85 -13.11
C ALA A 261 17.13 -1.73 -12.33
N LYS A 262 18.40 -1.95 -11.96
CA LYS A 262 19.24 -0.94 -11.27
C LYS A 262 19.43 0.31 -12.13
N LEU A 263 19.64 0.16 -13.45
CA LEU A 263 19.76 1.27 -14.39
C LEU A 263 18.44 2.04 -14.51
N THR A 264 17.32 1.33 -14.66
CA THR A 264 15.98 1.92 -14.77
C THR A 264 15.63 2.75 -13.53
N ASN A 265 15.86 2.21 -12.33
CA ASN A 265 15.55 2.91 -11.07
C ASN A 265 16.43 4.15 -10.85
N LYS A 266 17.71 4.13 -11.29
CA LYS A 266 18.58 5.32 -11.26
C LYS A 266 18.06 6.45 -12.14
N VAL A 267 17.70 6.14 -13.40
CA VAL A 267 17.16 7.13 -14.34
C VAL A 267 15.88 7.77 -13.81
N THR A 268 14.95 6.97 -13.27
CA THR A 268 13.70 7.47 -12.66
C THR A 268 13.96 8.42 -11.48
N ASN A 269 14.94 8.09 -10.62
CA ASN A 269 15.30 8.94 -9.48
C ASN A 269 16.02 10.24 -9.89
N GLU A 270 16.88 10.22 -10.92
CA GLU A 270 17.55 11.43 -11.41
C GLU A 270 16.58 12.39 -12.12
N LEU A 271 15.63 11.89 -12.91
CA LEU A 271 14.56 12.73 -13.47
C LEU A 271 13.70 13.37 -12.36
N SER A 272 13.34 12.59 -11.33
CA SER A 272 12.58 13.08 -10.17
C SER A 272 13.33 14.16 -9.37
N SER A 273 14.67 14.06 -9.32
CA SER A 273 15.54 15.02 -8.64
C SER A 273 15.71 16.32 -9.44
N THR A 274 15.81 16.23 -10.76
CA THR A 274 16.03 17.38 -11.66
C THR A 274 14.83 18.35 -11.65
N CYS A 275 13.62 17.84 -11.45
CA CYS A 275 12.40 18.65 -11.32
C CYS A 275 12.30 19.48 -10.02
N GLN A 276 13.20 19.32 -9.05
CA GLN A 276 13.16 20.05 -7.78
C GLN A 276 14.09 21.28 -7.71
N MET A 277 14.89 21.55 -8.75
CA MET A 277 15.89 22.64 -8.75
C MET A 277 15.47 23.92 -9.48
N SER A 278 14.20 24.08 -9.86
CA SER A 278 13.66 25.31 -10.46
C SER A 278 12.98 26.27 -9.46
N GLN A 279 12.91 25.94 -8.17
CA GLN A 279 12.33 26.82 -7.14
C GLN A 279 13.38 27.69 -6.42
N HIS A 280 14.05 28.59 -7.16
CA HIS A 280 14.62 29.82 -6.56
C HIS A 280 14.75 30.95 -7.60
N GLY A 281 13.63 31.63 -7.85
CA GLY A 281 13.57 32.89 -8.59
C GLY A 281 12.53 33.80 -7.96
N ASN A 282 12.96 34.92 -7.37
CA ASN A 282 12.08 35.87 -6.69
C ASN A 282 11.05 36.48 -7.67
N CYS A 283 9.76 36.38 -7.34
CA CYS A 283 8.79 37.41 -7.72
C CYS A 283 7.75 37.62 -6.61
N SER A 284 7.42 38.88 -6.33
CA SER A 284 6.65 39.29 -5.16
C SER A 284 5.31 39.89 -5.57
N CYS A 285 4.22 39.12 -5.43
CA CYS A 285 2.89 39.68 -5.14
C CYS A 285 1.93 38.59 -4.64
N SER A 286 1.62 38.57 -3.34
CA SER A 286 0.48 37.80 -2.81
C SER A 286 0.02 38.40 -1.48
N LYS A 287 -1.03 39.22 -1.54
CA LYS A 287 -1.81 39.67 -0.38
C LYS A 287 -3.29 39.68 -0.73
N LYS A 288 -4.09 39.10 0.18
CA LYS A 288 -5.56 38.86 0.08
C LYS A 288 -5.86 37.69 -0.88
N ILE A 289 -6.73 36.74 -0.58
CA ILE A 289 -7.81 36.70 0.42
C ILE A 289 -7.72 35.41 1.28
N ARG A 290 -8.07 35.50 2.57
CA ARG A 290 -8.16 34.35 3.49
C ARG A 290 -9.46 34.43 4.31
N ARG A 291 -10.42 33.53 4.04
CA ARG A 291 -11.60 33.16 4.87
C ARG A 291 -11.84 31.67 4.58
N LYS A 292 -11.69 30.75 5.55
CA LYS A 292 -12.73 30.26 6.50
C LYS A 292 -13.97 29.74 5.76
N LEU A 293 -14.55 28.54 5.95
CA LEU A 293 -14.35 27.36 6.84
C LEU A 293 -15.19 26.19 6.20
N ASP A 294 -15.19 24.90 6.54
CA ASP A 294 -14.60 24.05 7.61
C ASP A 294 -14.47 22.57 7.11
N ASP A 295 -14.25 21.59 8.00
CA ASP A 295 -14.09 20.12 7.77
C ASP A 295 -15.08 19.38 6.84
N THR A 296 -14.59 18.52 5.93
CA THR A 296 -15.05 17.13 5.63
C THR A 296 -14.05 16.44 4.68
N GLU A 297 -13.08 15.68 5.20
CA GLU A 297 -12.23 14.81 4.38
C GLU A 297 -12.74 13.36 4.39
N VAL A 298 -13.51 13.01 3.36
CA VAL A 298 -13.75 11.63 2.95
C VAL A 298 -13.40 11.51 1.47
N PHE A 299 -12.63 10.47 1.14
CA PHE A 299 -12.25 10.07 -0.21
C PHE A 299 -13.36 10.27 -1.26
N GLN A 300 -13.09 11.08 -2.28
CA GLN A 300 -13.76 10.94 -3.58
C GLN A 300 -12.75 10.83 -4.72
N VAL A 301 -12.60 9.58 -5.16
CA VAL A 301 -12.54 9.13 -6.56
C VAL A 301 -11.58 9.85 -7.51
N VAL A 302 -10.58 9.09 -7.96
CA VAL A 302 -9.83 9.36 -9.20
C VAL A 302 -10.78 9.36 -10.40
N GLN A 303 -11.19 10.55 -10.83
CA GLN A 303 -11.67 10.85 -12.18
C GLN A 303 -10.97 12.12 -12.66
N ASP A 304 -9.64 12.06 -12.84
CA ASP A 304 -8.88 13.15 -13.45
C ASP A 304 -9.01 13.07 -14.98
N GLY A 305 -10.14 13.57 -15.48
CA GLY A 305 -10.33 13.83 -16.90
C GLY A 305 -9.56 15.08 -17.31
N SER A 306 -8.47 14.87 -18.06
CA SER A 306 -7.77 15.90 -18.87
C SER A 306 -7.48 17.23 -18.16
N ASN A 307 -6.41 17.29 -17.37
CA ASN A 307 -5.83 18.55 -16.86
C ASN A 307 -5.03 19.30 -17.95
N TYR A 308 -5.69 19.60 -19.09
CA TYR A 308 -5.18 20.41 -20.20
C TYR A 308 -6.19 21.54 -20.47
N PRO A 309 -6.19 22.63 -19.67
CA PRO A 309 -7.21 23.68 -19.73
C PRO A 309 -7.35 24.38 -21.08
N TYR A 310 -6.31 24.34 -21.92
CA TYR A 310 -6.32 24.93 -23.27
C TYR A 310 -6.72 23.93 -24.38
N MET A 311 -7.07 22.68 -24.06
CA MET A 311 -7.38 21.64 -25.06
C MET A 311 -8.64 21.93 -25.88
N GLU A 312 -9.60 22.63 -25.28
CA GLU A 312 -10.88 23.03 -25.92
C GLU A 312 -10.96 24.55 -26.19
N ALA A 313 -9.91 25.31 -25.86
CA ALA A 313 -9.88 26.77 -25.99
C ALA A 313 -9.70 27.21 -27.44
N LYS A 314 -10.37 28.29 -27.83
CA LYS A 314 -10.21 28.90 -29.16
C LYS A 314 -9.05 29.89 -29.18
N SER A 315 -8.51 30.17 -30.37
CA SER A 315 -7.43 31.15 -30.56
C SER A 315 -7.79 32.57 -30.14
N GLU A 316 -9.08 32.89 -30.02
CA GLU A 316 -9.61 34.19 -29.58
C GLU A 316 -9.67 34.30 -28.04
N GLU A 317 -9.50 33.19 -27.32
CA GLU A 317 -9.62 33.06 -25.86
C GLU A 317 -8.25 32.99 -25.16
N LEU A 318 -7.16 32.92 -25.93
CA LEU A 318 -5.78 32.88 -25.42
C LEU A 318 -5.21 34.30 -25.27
N ALA A 319 -4.86 34.69 -24.04
CA ALA A 319 -4.09 35.92 -23.82
C ALA A 319 -2.59 35.69 -24.12
N ILE A 320 -1.85 36.77 -24.37
CA ILE A 320 -0.37 36.72 -24.49
C ILE A 320 0.26 36.16 -23.19
N GLU A 321 -0.41 36.35 -22.07
CA GLU A 321 -0.02 35.88 -20.72
C GLU A 321 -0.12 34.35 -20.57
N ASP A 322 -0.97 33.67 -21.36
CA ASP A 322 -1.15 32.21 -21.31
C ASP A 322 -0.09 31.42 -22.09
N VAL A 323 0.65 32.09 -22.99
CA VAL A 323 1.55 31.44 -23.96
C VAL A 323 2.66 30.63 -23.27
N ASP A 324 3.21 31.12 -22.16
CA ASP A 324 4.24 30.40 -21.39
C ASP A 324 3.68 29.15 -20.70
N MET A 325 2.45 29.22 -20.18
CA MET A 325 1.76 28.08 -19.56
C MET A 325 1.41 27.02 -20.62
N LEU A 326 0.86 27.44 -21.75
CA LEU A 326 0.57 26.58 -22.90
C LEU A 326 1.83 25.89 -23.42
N LEU A 327 2.94 26.62 -23.57
CA LEU A 327 4.23 26.05 -23.98
C LEU A 327 4.79 25.06 -22.96
N SER A 328 4.59 25.30 -21.67
CA SER A 328 4.98 24.37 -20.61
C SER A 328 4.17 23.07 -20.65
N GLN A 329 2.84 23.18 -20.78
CA GLN A 329 1.94 22.01 -20.90
C GLN A 329 2.20 21.21 -22.18
N TYR A 330 2.47 21.89 -23.31
CA TYR A 330 2.86 21.23 -24.56
C TYR A 330 4.17 20.44 -24.41
N LYS A 331 5.19 21.01 -23.76
CA LYS A 331 6.47 20.31 -23.51
C LYS A 331 6.28 19.06 -22.64
N ASP A 332 5.45 19.14 -21.60
CA ASP A 332 5.12 18.01 -20.72
C ASP A 332 4.34 16.92 -21.46
N LEU A 333 3.32 17.29 -22.26
CA LEU A 333 2.59 16.36 -23.12
C LEU A 333 3.50 15.65 -24.13
N VAL A 334 4.39 16.39 -24.80
CA VAL A 334 5.37 15.82 -25.75
C VAL A 334 6.37 14.91 -25.04
N ALA A 335 6.80 15.24 -23.82
CA ALA A 335 7.67 14.37 -23.02
C ALA A 335 6.97 13.05 -22.66
N LYS A 336 5.73 13.12 -22.15
CA LYS A 336 4.89 11.95 -21.84
C LYS A 336 4.65 11.07 -23.07
N TYR A 337 4.30 11.68 -24.20
CA TYR A 337 4.13 10.97 -25.47
C TYR A 337 5.43 10.31 -25.97
N THR A 338 6.57 11.00 -25.85
CA THR A 338 7.89 10.45 -26.22
C THR A 338 8.28 9.26 -25.35
N ILE A 339 7.96 9.30 -24.05
CA ILE A 339 8.17 8.16 -23.13
C ILE A 339 7.27 6.99 -23.54
N LEU A 340 5.99 7.25 -23.85
CA LEU A 340 5.04 6.22 -24.31
C LEU A 340 5.52 5.57 -25.62
N CYS A 341 5.93 6.35 -26.62
CA CYS A 341 6.47 5.83 -27.88
C CYS A 341 7.74 5.00 -27.67
N LYS A 342 8.63 5.41 -26.76
CA LYS A 342 9.82 4.61 -26.41
C LYS A 342 9.43 3.29 -25.75
N ALA A 343 8.51 3.31 -24.79
CA ALA A 343 8.01 2.10 -24.14
C ALA A 343 7.40 1.12 -25.16
N ILE A 344 6.58 1.61 -26.11
CA ILE A 344 6.00 0.82 -27.20
C ILE A 344 7.09 0.29 -28.15
N SER A 345 8.13 1.07 -28.44
CA SER A 345 9.23 0.63 -29.31
C SER A 345 10.09 -0.49 -28.71
N CYS A 346 10.05 -0.66 -27.38
CA CYS A 346 10.70 -1.75 -26.67
C CYS A 346 9.86 -3.05 -26.63
N LEU A 347 8.61 -3.04 -27.13
CA LEU A 347 7.78 -4.23 -27.24
C LEU A 347 8.21 -5.12 -28.42
N SER A 348 8.03 -6.43 -28.24
CA SER A 348 8.39 -7.43 -29.24
C SER A 348 7.54 -7.28 -30.50
N THR A 349 8.00 -7.80 -31.64
CA THR A 349 7.25 -7.72 -32.91
C THR A 349 5.88 -8.41 -32.86
N SER A 350 5.63 -9.28 -31.87
CA SER A 350 4.33 -9.94 -31.68
C SER A 350 3.27 -9.05 -31.01
N GLU A 351 3.65 -7.90 -30.45
CA GLU A 351 2.77 -7.06 -29.62
C GLU A 351 2.43 -5.70 -30.28
N ARG A 352 3.06 -5.36 -31.41
CA ARG A 352 2.90 -4.05 -32.07
C ARG A 352 1.64 -3.93 -32.92
N ASP A 353 1.25 -4.98 -33.64
CA ASP A 353 0.16 -4.93 -34.61
C ASP A 353 -1.21 -4.56 -33.99
N PRO A 354 -1.60 -5.06 -32.80
CA PRO A 354 -2.88 -4.68 -32.20
C PRO A 354 -2.96 -3.21 -31.78
N LEU A 355 -1.83 -2.61 -31.37
CA LEU A 355 -1.78 -1.25 -30.82
C LEU A 355 -1.72 -0.17 -31.91
N LEU A 356 -0.93 -0.40 -32.97
CA LEU A 356 -0.90 0.51 -34.13
C LEU A 356 -2.28 0.58 -34.81
N HIS A 357 -2.95 -0.56 -34.95
CA HIS A 357 -4.27 -0.64 -35.57
C HIS A 357 -5.38 0.04 -34.74
N HIS A 358 -5.16 0.24 -33.43
CA HIS A 358 -6.07 1.00 -32.56
C HIS A 358 -5.84 2.52 -32.67
N LEU A 359 -4.59 2.95 -32.79
CA LEU A 359 -4.22 4.37 -32.96
C LEU A 359 -4.66 4.92 -34.32
N GLU A 360 -4.50 4.16 -35.41
CA GLU A 360 -5.01 4.55 -36.74
C GLU A 360 -6.54 4.66 -36.77
N LYS A 361 -7.25 3.79 -36.04
CA LYS A 361 -8.73 3.84 -35.94
C LYS A 361 -9.24 5.09 -35.22
N GLN A 362 -8.48 5.66 -34.29
CA GLN A 362 -8.85 6.92 -33.63
C GLN A 362 -8.47 8.16 -34.47
N GLY A 363 -7.42 8.07 -35.32
CA GLY A 363 -7.05 9.15 -36.25
C GLY A 363 -7.98 9.32 -37.46
N ALA A 364 -8.70 8.26 -37.86
CA ALA A 364 -9.55 8.28 -39.06
C ALA A 364 -10.92 9.01 -38.89
N GLY A 365 -11.26 9.47 -37.68
CA GLY A 365 -12.61 9.97 -37.34
C GLY A 365 -12.93 11.41 -37.77
N THR A 366 -11.94 12.23 -38.15
CA THR A 366 -12.09 13.70 -38.26
C THR A 366 -11.87 14.29 -39.66
N ASN A 367 -11.94 13.49 -40.72
CA ASN A 367 -11.87 13.96 -42.12
C ASN A 367 -13.15 13.68 -42.92
N SER A 368 -14.26 14.34 -42.57
CA SER A 368 -15.49 14.31 -43.39
C SER A 368 -16.38 15.57 -43.31
N ALA A 369 -15.79 16.79 -43.39
CA ALA A 369 -16.58 18.02 -43.56
C ALA A 369 -15.80 19.18 -44.21
N PHE A 370 -15.44 19.06 -45.50
CA PHE A 370 -15.13 20.23 -46.35
C PHE A 370 -15.76 20.06 -47.74
N THR A 371 -17.09 20.15 -47.78
CA THR A 371 -17.84 20.23 -49.03
C THR A 371 -17.76 21.66 -49.57
N VAL A 372 -17.05 21.85 -50.68
CA VAL A 372 -17.00 23.16 -51.37
C VAL A 372 -18.36 23.43 -52.03
N PRO A 373 -19.07 24.52 -51.70
CA PRO A 373 -20.28 24.88 -52.41
C PRO A 373 -19.92 25.54 -53.75
N GLY A 374 -19.96 24.75 -54.83
CA GLY A 374 -19.83 25.27 -56.19
C GLY A 374 -21.03 26.14 -56.56
N ASN A 375 -20.83 27.46 -56.58
CA ASN A 375 -21.89 28.39 -56.95
C ASN A 375 -22.01 28.47 -58.48
N GLN A 376 -23.19 28.15 -59.01
CA GLN A 376 -23.41 28.04 -60.45
C GLN A 376 -23.48 29.42 -61.13
N HIS A 377 -22.83 29.55 -62.27
CA HIS A 377 -23.10 30.62 -63.24
C HIS A 377 -24.56 30.56 -63.72
N ARG A 378 -25.17 31.73 -63.93
CA ARG A 378 -26.06 31.96 -65.08
C ARG A 378 -25.93 33.38 -65.65
N PRO A 379 -26.20 33.55 -66.96
CA PRO A 379 -26.14 34.83 -67.69
C PRO A 379 -27.45 35.64 -67.45
N GLU A 380 -27.64 36.86 -67.97
CA GLU A 380 -26.97 37.61 -69.06
C GLU A 380 -26.50 39.01 -68.63
#